data_AF-A0A529UE49-F1
#
_entry.id   AF-A0A529UE49-F1
#
_cell.length_a   1.000
_cell.length_b   1.000
_cell.length_c   1.000
_cell.angle_alpha   90.00
_cell.angle_beta   90.00
_cell.angle_gamma   90.00
#
_symmetry.space_group_name_H-M   'P 1'
#
loop_
_entity.id
_entity.type
_entity.pdbx_description
1 polymer ?
#
loop_
_entity_poly.entity_id
_entity_poly.type
_entity_poly.pdbx_seq_one_letter_code
_entity_poly.pdbx_strand_id
1 'polypeptide(L)' 'IKGADLTELGASPGPKLGATLKNLEREWVGSGFTLQRGALMERAAQALEP' A
#
# COMPACT_ATOMS: atom_id res chain seq x y z
N ILE A 1 0.02 -7.26 -0.48
CA ILE A 1 -0.99 -6.50 0.28
C ILE A 1 -2.19 -6.24 -0.63
N LYS A 2 -3.40 -6.18 -0.07
CA LYS A 2 -4.68 -6.08 -0.78
C LYS A 2 -5.48 -4.90 -0.22
N GLY A 3 -6.56 -4.51 -0.90
CA GLY A 3 -7.41 -3.41 -0.43
C GLY A 3 -7.93 -3.60 1.00
N ALA A 4 -8.26 -4.83 1.39
CA ALA A 4 -8.67 -5.15 2.76
C ALA A 4 -7.61 -4.79 3.82
N ASP A 5 -6.33 -5.04 3.53
CA ASP A 5 -5.23 -4.67 4.44
C ASP A 5 -5.18 -3.15 4.65
N LEU A 6 -5.48 -2.35 3.61
CA LEU A 6 -5.48 -0.88 3.70
C LEU A 6 -6.73 -0.35 4.40
N THR A 7 -7.89 -1.01 4.24
CA THR A 7 -9.10 -0.64 4.99
C THR A 7 -8.94 -0.92 6.49
N GLU A 8 -8.19 -1.96 6.88
CA GLU A 8 -7.84 -2.22 8.29
C GLU A 8 -6.92 -1.13 8.87
N LEU A 9 -6.12 -0.45 8.04
CA LEU A 9 -5.33 0.73 8.42
C LEU A 9 -6.17 2.02 8.53
N GLY A 10 -7.49 1.95 8.35
CA GLY A 10 -8.38 3.10 8.40
C GLY A 10 -8.58 3.82 7.06
N ALA A 11 -8.06 3.30 5.95
CA ALA A 11 -8.34 3.86 4.64
C ALA A 11 -9.81 3.64 4.25
N SER A 12 -10.45 4.67 3.70
CA SER A 12 -11.76 4.51 3.09
C SER A 12 -11.64 3.96 1.65
N PRO A 13 -12.54 3.06 1.23
CA PRO A 13 -12.61 2.63 -0.17
C PRO A 13 -12.75 3.83 -1.11
N GLY A 14 -11.96 3.86 -2.19
CA GLY A 14 -12.04 4.93 -3.18
C GLY A 14 -10.76 5.11 -4.00
N PRO A 15 -10.70 6.15 -4.85
CA PRO A 15 -9.58 6.39 -5.77
C PRO A 15 -8.21 6.50 -5.06
N LYS A 16 -8.15 7.14 -3.88
CA LYS A 16 -6.91 7.26 -3.08
C LYS A 16 -6.36 5.88 -2.72
N LEU A 17 -7.21 4.97 -2.22
CA LEU A 17 -6.81 3.60 -1.87
C LEU A 17 -6.28 2.84 -3.10
N GLY A 18 -6.97 2.92 -4.23
CA GLY A 18 -6.52 2.28 -5.47
C GLY A 18 -5.18 2.83 -5.98
N ALA A 19 -4.98 4.15 -5.89
CA ALA A 19 -3.71 4.77 -6.25
C ALA A 19 -2.57 4.34 -5.33
N THR A 20 -2.82 4.25 -4.01
CA THR A 20 -1.84 3.75 -3.04
C THR A 20 -1.43 2.30 -3.36
N LEU A 21 -2.39 1.41 -3.64
CA LEU A 21 -2.09 0.02 -4.02
C LEU A 21 -1.21 -0.05 -5.28
N LYS A 22 -1.54 0.73 -6.32
CA LYS A 22 -0.78 0.77 -7.57
C LYS A 22 0.64 1.29 -7.38
N ASN A 23 0.84 2.26 -6.50
CA ASN A 23 2.18 2.77 -6.17
C ASN A 23 3.00 1.72 -5.42
N LEU A 24 2.40 1.04 -4.44
CA LEU A 24 3.08 -0.02 -3.69
C LEU A 24 3.44 -1.21 -4.58
N GLU A 25 2.60 -1.57 -5.54
CA GLU A 25 2.93 -2.57 -6.56
C GLU A 25 4.15 -2.14 -7.40
N ARG A 26 4.19 -0.88 -7.84
CA ARG A 26 5.32 -0.33 -8.59
C ARG A 26 6.61 -0.37 -7.79
N GLU A 27 6.56 0.00 -6.52
CA GLU A 27 7.72 -0.03 -5.61
C GLU A 27 8.20 -1.46 -5.37
N TRP A 28 7.27 -2.40 -5.17
CA TRP A 28 7.59 -3.82 -5.01
C TRP A 28 8.27 -4.39 -6.27
N VAL A 29 7.74 -4.11 -7.46
CA VAL A 29 8.37 -4.50 -8.73
C VAL A 29 9.73 -3.83 -8.90
N GLY A 30 9.83 -2.52 -8.65
CA GLY A 30 11.07 -1.74 -8.74
C GLY A 30 12.15 -2.19 -7.77
N SER A 31 11.78 -2.78 -6.64
CA SER A 31 12.71 -3.38 -5.68
C SER A 31 13.28 -4.74 -6.12
N GLY A 32 12.86 -5.27 -7.27
CA GLY A 32 13.16 -6.65 -7.66
C GLY A 32 12.41 -7.67 -6.79
N PHE A 33 11.19 -7.33 -6.36
CA PHE A 33 10.34 -8.16 -5.50
C PHE A 33 10.93 -8.47 -4.11
N THR A 34 11.84 -7.63 -3.62
CA THR A 34 12.54 -7.84 -2.33
C THR A 34 11.78 -7.27 -1.14
N LEU A 35 10.86 -6.33 -1.34
CA LEU A 35 10.03 -5.80 -0.25
C LEU A 35 9.07 -6.88 0.28
N GLN A 36 9.16 -7.11 1.59
CA GLN A 36 8.26 -8.02 2.31
C GLN A 36 6.95 -7.34 2.69
N ARG A 37 5.95 -8.12 3.10
CA ARG A 37 4.62 -7.62 3.49
C ARG A 37 4.71 -6.50 4.53
N GLY A 38 5.55 -6.62 5.55
CA GLY A 38 5.71 -5.60 6.60
C GLY A 38 6.13 -4.24 6.03
N ALA A 39 7.18 -4.22 5.20
CA ALA A 39 7.65 -3.01 4.55
C ALA A 39 6.59 -2.36 3.64
N LEU A 40 5.79 -3.17 2.94
CA LEU A 40 4.68 -2.67 2.12
C LEU A 40 3.54 -2.10 2.98
N MET A 41 3.28 -2.66 4.17
CA MET A 41 2.27 -2.15 5.11
C MET A 41 2.70 -0.81 5.74
N GLU A 42 3.97 -0.66 6.11
CA GLU A 42 4.49 0.60 6.64
C GLU A 42 4.40 1.73 5.60
N ARG A 43 4.79 1.43 4.35
CA ARG A 43 4.65 2.37 3.24
C ARG A 43 3.19 2.71 2.95
N ALA A 44 2.28 1.73 3.06
CA ALA A 44 0.85 1.97 2.93
C ALA A 44 0.35 2.94 4.00
N ALA A 45 0.74 2.74 5.26
CA ALA A 45 0.35 3.62 6.37
C ALA A 45 0.82 5.07 6.10
N GLN A 46 2.10 5.25 5.74
CA GLN A 46 2.67 6.57 5.41
C GLN A 46 1.93 7.26 4.25
N ALA A 47 1.58 6.51 3.19
CA ALA A 47 0.87 7.07 2.04
C ALA A 47 -0.61 7.42 2.32
N LEU A 48 -1.17 6.91 3.43
CA LEU A 48 -2.56 7.11 3.82
C LEU A 48 -2.72 8.20 4.89
N GLU A 49 -1.62 8.66 5.51
CA GLU A 49 -1.63 9.80 6.42
C GLU A 49 -2.34 11.02 5.78
N PRO A 50 -3.06 11.81 6.59
CA PRO A 50 -3.83 12.97 6.14
C PRO A 50 -2.96 14.10 5.59
#